data_AF-A0AAU7FHK6-F1
#
_entry.id   AF-A0AAU7FHK6-F1
#
_cell.length_a   1.000
_cell.length_b   1.000
_cell.length_c   1.000
_cell.angle_alpha   90.00
_cell.angle_beta   90.00
_cell.angle_gamma   90.00
#
_symmetry.space_group_name_H-M   'P 1'
#
loop_
_entity.id
_entity.type
_entity.pdbx_description
1 polymer ?
#
loop_
_entity_poly.entity_id
_entity_poly.type
_entity_poly.pdbx_seq_one_letter_code
_entity_poly.pdbx_strand_id
1 'polypeptide(L)'
;MIKRFMISLSLLLMIGGSVEVFAKDYNKHYAQFAAGSNMDVDQLEPFLTHVSTSILDAGLSDQEIKQILTNVQKMNKNNETKRMGTFKVMYLGEPANMKIEIEVHVEDGNKEVVIYLFSTEELVDVLDKELLKIEEAME
;
A
#
# COMPACT_ATOMS: atom_id res chain seq x y z
N MET A 1 -12.92 -43.96 21.21
CA MET A 1 -12.39 -42.64 21.61
C MET A 1 -11.27 -42.16 20.70
N ILE A 2 -10.26 -42.98 20.38
CA ILE A 2 -9.08 -42.61 19.55
C ILE A 2 -9.44 -42.05 18.17
N LYS A 3 -10.47 -42.60 17.50
CA LYS A 3 -10.91 -42.12 16.17
C LYS A 3 -11.41 -40.67 16.17
N ARG A 4 -12.01 -40.17 17.26
CA ARG A 4 -12.47 -38.77 17.36
C ARG A 4 -11.32 -37.80 17.63
N PHE A 5 -10.28 -38.26 18.34
CA PHE A 5 -9.09 -37.47 18.65
C PHE A 5 -8.24 -37.22 17.39
N MET A 6 -8.10 -38.22 16.51
CA MET A 6 -7.38 -38.10 15.25
C MET A 6 -8.02 -37.08 14.29
N ILE A 7 -9.36 -37.03 14.24
CA ILE A 7 -10.09 -36.07 13.39
C ILE A 7 -9.90 -34.64 13.91
N SER A 8 -9.95 -34.44 15.23
CA SER A 8 -9.74 -33.12 15.85
C SER A 8 -8.30 -32.61 15.66
N LEU A 9 -7.30 -33.51 15.72
CA LEU A 9 -5.89 -33.16 15.48
C LEU A 9 -5.65 -32.79 14.01
N SER A 10 -6.33 -33.48 13.09
CA SER A 10 -6.26 -33.19 11.65
C SER A 10 -6.82 -31.81 11.32
N LEU A 11 -7.93 -31.42 11.97
CA LEU A 11 -8.52 -30.08 11.83
C LEU A 11 -7.63 -28.98 12.42
N LEU A 12 -6.98 -29.24 13.57
CA LEU A 12 -6.08 -28.26 14.20
C LEU A 12 -4.82 -28.02 13.36
N LEU A 13 -4.28 -29.06 12.72
CA LEU A 13 -3.12 -28.96 11.81
C LEU A 13 -3.45 -28.22 10.51
N MET A 14 -4.71 -28.23 10.04
CA MET A 14 -5.11 -27.40 8.90
C MET A 14 -5.11 -25.91 9.25
N ILE A 15 -5.46 -25.53 10.48
CA ILE A 15 -5.44 -24.12 10.90
C ILE A 15 -3.99 -23.66 11.15
N GLY A 16 -3.16 -24.47 11.81
CA GLY A 16 -1.73 -24.14 12.02
C GLY A 16 -0.89 -24.13 10.73
N GLY A 17 -1.15 -25.07 9.81
CA GLY A 17 -0.48 -25.11 8.52
C GLY A 17 -0.92 -24.02 7.55
N SER A 18 -2.14 -23.47 7.71
CA SER A 18 -2.57 -22.32 6.91
C SER A 18 -1.81 -21.06 7.31
N VAL A 19 -1.57 -20.83 8.60
CA VAL A 19 -0.79 -19.68 9.07
C VAL A 19 0.68 -19.77 8.60
N GLU A 20 1.28 -20.96 8.62
CA GLU A 20 2.63 -21.17 8.08
C GLU A 20 2.71 -21.04 6.55
N VAL A 21 1.66 -21.42 5.81
CA VAL A 21 1.62 -21.24 4.35
C VAL A 21 1.38 -19.79 3.95
N PHE A 22 0.61 -19.02 4.74
CA PHE A 22 0.52 -17.56 4.56
C PHE A 22 1.83 -16.83 4.94
N ALA A 23 2.61 -17.37 5.89
CA ALA A 23 3.91 -16.80 6.27
C ALA A 23 5.07 -17.21 5.35
N LYS A 24 4.96 -18.31 4.60
CA LYS A 24 6.06 -18.84 3.76
C LYS A 24 6.28 -18.06 2.45
N ASP A 25 5.27 -17.30 2.00
CA ASP A 25 5.31 -16.37 0.85
C ASP A 25 5.46 -14.89 1.26
N TYR A 26 5.62 -14.58 2.56
CA TYR A 26 5.85 -13.21 3.06
C TYR A 26 7.12 -12.55 2.49
N ASN A 27 7.89 -13.28 1.68
CA ASN A 27 9.24 -12.97 1.26
C ASN A 27 9.53 -13.47 -0.17
N LYS A 28 8.94 -12.82 -1.19
CA LYS A 28 9.63 -12.68 -2.49
C LYS A 28 10.47 -11.38 -2.54
N HIS A 29 11.03 -11.04 -1.38
CA HIS A 29 12.02 -9.99 -1.04
C HIS A 29 11.51 -8.54 -0.87
N TYR A 30 10.30 -8.33 -0.30
CA TYR A 30 9.32 -7.30 -0.72
C TYR A 30 8.96 -7.55 -2.22
N ALA A 31 7.97 -6.97 -2.93
CA ALA A 31 7.67 -7.43 -4.33
C ALA A 31 7.80 -6.34 -5.45
N GLN A 32 8.99 -5.76 -5.67
CA GLN A 32 10.21 -6.08 -4.94
C GLN A 32 10.59 -5.14 -3.80
N PHE A 33 10.00 -3.95 -3.64
CA PHE A 33 9.98 -3.10 -2.43
C PHE A 33 8.79 -2.14 -2.64
N ALA A 34 7.63 -2.49 -2.11
CA ALA A 34 6.40 -1.73 -2.26
C ALA A 34 5.72 -1.57 -0.91
N ALA A 35 5.29 -0.36 -0.60
CA ALA A 35 4.42 -0.05 0.53
C ALA A 35 3.01 0.22 -0.02
N GLY A 36 1.96 -0.19 0.70
CA GLY A 36 0.61 0.08 0.25
C GLY A 36 -0.43 -0.04 1.35
N SER A 37 -1.48 0.76 1.23
CA SER A 37 -2.54 0.88 2.22
C SER A 37 -3.83 1.33 1.57
N ASN A 38 -4.96 0.97 2.19
CA ASN A 38 -6.28 1.44 1.82
C ASN A 38 -6.56 2.76 2.55
N MET A 39 -7.13 3.74 1.86
CA MET A 39 -7.53 5.01 2.47
C MET A 39 -8.73 5.63 1.75
N ASP A 40 -9.39 6.55 2.44
CA ASP A 40 -10.44 7.37 1.83
C ASP A 40 -9.85 8.28 0.74
N VAL A 41 -10.64 8.60 -0.28
CA VAL A 41 -10.19 9.46 -1.40
C VAL A 41 -9.71 10.83 -0.92
N ASP A 42 -10.31 11.38 0.14
CA ASP A 42 -9.95 12.69 0.71
C ASP A 42 -8.66 12.67 1.53
N GLN A 43 -8.18 11.49 1.95
CA GLN A 43 -6.91 11.30 2.64
C GLN A 43 -5.71 11.20 1.69
N LEU A 44 -5.95 10.91 0.41
CA LEU A 44 -4.90 10.74 -0.58
C LEU A 44 -4.05 12.02 -0.78
N GLU A 45 -4.68 13.20 -0.85
CA GLU A 45 -3.95 14.47 -0.99
C GLU A 45 -3.11 14.82 0.26
N PRO A 46 -3.68 14.78 1.48
CA PRO A 46 -2.91 14.93 2.71
C PRO A 46 -1.71 13.97 2.79
N PHE A 47 -1.90 12.69 2.45
CA PHE A 47 -0.83 11.70 2.50
C PHE A 47 0.31 12.02 1.53
N LEU A 48 0.00 12.26 0.26
CA LEU A 48 1.02 12.59 -0.75
C LEU A 48 1.76 13.89 -0.41
N THR A 49 1.06 14.86 0.19
CA THR A 49 1.66 16.11 0.66
C THR A 49 2.60 15.87 1.83
N HIS A 50 2.19 15.08 2.83
CA HIS A 50 3.03 14.72 3.97
C HIS A 50 4.30 13.99 3.54
N VAL A 51 4.18 12.96 2.70
CA VAL A 51 5.32 12.25 2.12
C VAL A 51 6.27 13.22 1.41
N SER A 52 5.72 14.14 0.62
CA SER A 52 6.52 15.06 -0.19
C SER A 52 7.25 16.14 0.59
N THR A 53 6.72 16.54 1.74
CA THR A 53 7.20 17.71 2.51
C THR A 53 7.91 17.35 3.81
N SER A 54 7.59 16.19 4.39
CA SER A 54 8.06 15.79 5.72
C SER A 54 8.97 14.56 5.70
N ILE A 55 8.89 13.74 4.65
CA ILE A 55 9.68 12.49 4.53
C ILE A 55 10.79 12.63 3.49
N LEU A 56 10.49 13.25 2.36
CA LEU A 56 11.43 13.47 1.27
C LEU A 56 12.09 14.85 1.40
N ASP A 57 13.39 14.94 1.09
CA ASP A 57 14.09 16.21 0.99
C ASP A 57 13.58 17.04 -0.19
N ALA A 58 13.15 16.35 -1.25
CA ALA A 58 12.41 16.91 -2.37
C ALA A 58 11.44 15.85 -2.90
N GLY A 59 10.14 16.06 -2.68
CA GLY A 59 9.07 15.16 -3.07
C GLY A 59 8.35 15.52 -4.36
N LEU A 60 7.07 15.14 -4.45
CA LEU A 60 6.22 15.51 -5.57
C LEU A 60 5.90 17.00 -5.54
N SER A 61 5.78 17.60 -6.72
CA SER A 61 5.23 18.95 -6.86
C SER A 61 3.71 18.97 -6.72
N ASP A 62 3.15 20.13 -6.35
CA ASP A 62 1.70 20.36 -6.29
C ASP A 62 1.00 19.99 -7.60
N GLN A 63 1.66 20.22 -8.74
CA GLN A 63 1.12 19.88 -10.05
C GLN A 63 1.03 18.36 -10.25
N GLU A 64 2.05 17.61 -9.84
CA GLU A 64 2.06 16.14 -9.91
C GLU A 64 1.00 15.55 -8.99
N ILE A 65 0.88 16.05 -7.75
CA ILE A 65 -0.18 15.64 -6.81
C ILE A 65 -1.55 15.91 -7.43
N LYS A 66 -1.79 17.12 -7.94
CA LYS A 66 -3.07 17.47 -8.60
C LYS A 66 -3.40 16.57 -9.79
N GLN A 67 -2.39 16.16 -10.58
CA GLN A 67 -2.58 15.24 -11.70
C GLN A 67 -2.97 13.84 -11.22
N ILE A 68 -2.34 13.33 -10.15
CA ILE A 68 -2.71 12.06 -9.52
C ILE A 68 -4.18 12.10 -9.08
N LEU A 69 -4.57 13.11 -8.30
CA LEU A 69 -5.94 13.27 -7.80
C LEU A 69 -6.97 13.35 -8.94
N THR A 70 -6.66 14.12 -9.99
CA THR A 70 -7.51 14.23 -11.17
C THR A 70 -7.67 12.90 -11.90
N ASN A 71 -6.62 12.05 -11.91
CA ASN A 71 -6.69 10.72 -12.51
C ASN A 71 -7.57 9.79 -11.68
N VAL A 72 -7.41 9.77 -10.36
CA VAL A 72 -8.23 8.97 -9.42
C VAL A 72 -9.71 9.34 -9.53
N GLN A 73 -10.04 10.63 -9.61
CA GLN A 73 -11.42 11.08 -9.79
C GLN A 73 -12.08 10.52 -11.06
N LYS A 74 -11.30 10.29 -12.13
CA LYS A 74 -11.79 9.74 -13.40
C LYS A 74 -11.91 8.21 -13.41
N MET A 75 -11.28 7.53 -12.45
CA MET A 75 -11.38 6.08 -12.30
C MET A 75 -12.71 5.75 -11.62
N ASN A 76 -13.58 5.03 -12.31
CA ASN A 76 -14.97 4.81 -11.87
C ASN A 76 -15.39 3.33 -11.96
N LYS A 77 -14.52 2.47 -12.48
CA LYS A 77 -14.77 1.04 -12.51
C LYS A 77 -14.21 0.41 -11.23
N ASN A 78 -15.00 -0.45 -10.58
CA ASN A 78 -14.52 -1.18 -9.42
C ASN A 78 -13.28 -2.03 -9.77
N ASN A 79 -12.28 -2.01 -8.89
CA ASN A 79 -10.96 -2.64 -9.07
C ASN A 79 -10.21 -2.13 -10.32
N GLU A 80 -10.44 -0.88 -10.73
CA GLU A 80 -9.63 -0.24 -11.76
C GLU A 80 -8.28 0.14 -11.15
N THR A 81 -7.20 -0.46 -11.66
CA THR A 81 -5.82 -0.13 -11.28
C THR A 81 -5.14 0.67 -12.36
N LYS A 82 -4.44 1.74 -11.98
CA LYS A 82 -3.70 2.60 -12.92
C LYS A 82 -2.36 3.02 -12.36
N ARG A 83 -1.32 2.95 -13.21
CA ARG A 83 -0.04 3.60 -12.94
C ARG A 83 -0.17 5.10 -13.10
N MET A 84 0.16 5.83 -12.04
CA MET A 84 0.08 7.29 -12.01
C MET A 84 1.33 7.94 -12.58
N GLY A 85 2.49 7.34 -12.36
CA GLY A 85 3.75 7.83 -12.90
C GLY A 85 4.97 7.28 -12.17
N THR A 86 6.13 7.76 -12.61
CA THR A 86 7.41 7.63 -11.90
C THR A 86 7.94 9.04 -11.67
N PHE A 87 8.19 9.36 -10.41
CA PHE A 87 8.57 10.69 -9.94
C PHE A 87 10.00 10.66 -9.45
N LYS A 88 10.78 11.69 -9.80
CA LYS A 88 12.13 11.87 -9.27
C LYS A 88 12.02 12.54 -7.91
N VAL A 89 12.63 11.95 -6.90
CA VAL A 89 12.60 12.45 -5.52
C VAL A 89 14.01 12.47 -4.94
N MET A 90 14.19 13.22 -3.85
CA MET A 90 15.41 13.21 -3.05
C MET A 90 15.09 12.64 -1.66
N TYR A 91 15.87 11.66 -1.23
CA TYR A 91 15.74 11.04 0.09
C TYR A 91 17.12 10.86 0.72
N LEU A 92 17.32 11.45 1.90
CA LEU A 92 18.59 11.50 2.62
C LEU A 92 19.75 12.05 1.77
N GLY A 93 19.46 13.05 0.96
CA GLY A 93 20.42 13.67 0.04
C GLY A 93 20.70 12.88 -1.25
N GLU A 94 20.13 11.68 -1.41
CA GLU A 94 20.34 10.81 -2.57
C GLU A 94 19.13 10.85 -3.53
N PRO A 95 19.36 10.90 -4.86
CA PRO A 95 18.29 10.86 -5.83
C PRO A 95 17.69 9.45 -5.94
N ALA A 96 16.36 9.36 -5.87
CA ALA A 96 15.60 8.13 -6.03
C ALA A 96 14.45 8.30 -7.04
N ASN A 97 13.89 7.17 -7.47
CA ASN A 97 12.66 7.15 -8.27
C ASN A 97 11.55 6.53 -7.43
N MET A 98 10.43 7.23 -7.31
CA MET A 98 9.23 6.72 -6.68
C MET A 98 8.16 6.50 -7.74
N LYS A 99 7.70 5.26 -7.88
CA LYS A 99 6.60 4.88 -8.78
C LYS A 99 5.33 4.77 -7.96
N ILE A 100 4.23 5.32 -8.48
CA ILE A 100 2.92 5.29 -7.82
C ILE A 100 1.92 4.55 -8.72
N GLU A 101 1.24 3.56 -8.15
CA GLU A 101 0.05 2.91 -8.74
C GLU A 101 -1.10 3.05 -7.76
N ILE A 102 -2.32 3.25 -8.27
CA ILE A 102 -3.51 3.35 -7.45
C ILE A 102 -4.57 2.43 -8.02
N GLU A 103 -5.25 1.72 -7.13
CA GLU A 103 -6.47 0.97 -7.41
C GLU A 103 -7.65 1.69 -6.75
N VAL A 104 -8.81 1.71 -7.40
CA VAL A 104 -10.04 2.23 -6.81
C VAL A 104 -11.03 1.12 -6.53
N HIS A 105 -11.60 1.12 -5.33
CA HIS A 105 -12.74 0.28 -4.96
C HIS A 105 -13.98 1.14 -4.99
N VAL A 106 -14.97 0.75 -5.80
CA VAL A 106 -16.21 1.50 -5.99
C VAL A 106 -17.38 0.57 -5.67
N GLU A 107 -17.98 0.78 -4.50
CA GLU A 107 -19.13 0.01 -4.00
C GLU A 107 -20.23 0.97 -3.56
N ASP A 108 -21.45 0.78 -4.09
CA ASP A 108 -22.66 1.51 -3.71
C ASP A 108 -22.54 3.05 -3.66
N GLY A 109 -21.69 3.61 -4.52
CA GLY A 109 -21.46 5.06 -4.62
C GLY A 109 -20.35 5.60 -3.72
N ASN A 110 -19.80 4.77 -2.84
CA ASN A 110 -18.59 5.05 -2.10
C ASN A 110 -17.36 4.70 -2.96
N LYS A 111 -16.29 5.46 -2.79
CA LYS A 111 -15.03 5.26 -3.49
C LYS A 111 -13.89 5.30 -2.49
N GLU A 112 -13.14 4.22 -2.42
CA GLU A 112 -11.92 4.08 -1.64
C GLU A 112 -10.73 3.86 -2.60
N VAL A 113 -9.52 4.10 -2.10
CA VAL A 113 -8.31 3.89 -2.89
C VAL A 113 -7.33 2.99 -2.16
N VAL A 114 -6.66 2.14 -2.93
CA VAL A 114 -5.45 1.44 -2.51
C VAL A 114 -4.27 2.09 -3.20
N ILE A 115 -3.37 2.70 -2.44
CA ILE A 115 -2.14 3.27 -2.99
C ILE A 115 -1.00 2.26 -2.90
N TYR A 116 -0.21 2.15 -3.97
CA TYR A 116 1.00 1.34 -4.01
C TYR A 116 2.20 2.23 -4.38
N LEU A 117 3.17 2.32 -3.48
CA LEU A 117 4.39 3.10 -3.62
C LEU A 117 5.58 2.16 -3.80
N PHE A 118 6.32 2.33 -4.90
CA PHE A 118 7.49 1.50 -5.22
C PHE A 118 8.74 2.36 -5.29
N SER A 119 9.81 1.95 -4.60
CA SER A 119 11.11 2.63 -4.67
C SER A 119 12.25 1.71 -4.22
N THR A 120 13.34 2.28 -3.67
CA THR A 120 14.40 1.55 -2.97
C THR A 120 13.85 0.94 -1.67
N GLU A 121 14.50 -0.13 -1.19
CA GLU A 121 14.16 -0.81 0.08
C GLU A 121 14.05 0.18 1.24
N GLU A 122 15.09 0.99 1.44
CA GLU A 122 15.15 1.94 2.55
C GLU A 122 14.02 2.98 2.52
N LEU A 123 13.68 3.51 1.33
CA LEU A 123 12.60 4.49 1.22
C LEU A 123 11.24 3.80 1.43
N VAL A 124 11.06 2.60 0.89
CA VAL A 124 9.83 1.82 1.09
C VAL A 124 9.60 1.50 2.56
N ASP A 125 10.64 1.16 3.32
CA ASP A 125 10.55 0.90 4.77
C ASP A 125 10.04 2.10 5.57
N VAL A 126 10.43 3.30 5.16
CA VAL A 126 9.94 4.53 5.79
C VAL A 126 8.51 4.82 5.35
N LEU A 127 8.21 4.68 4.06
CA LEU A 127 6.86 4.89 3.53
C LEU A 127 5.84 3.92 4.15
N ASP A 128 6.21 2.66 4.36
CA ASP A 128 5.37 1.66 5.00
C ASP A 128 5.02 2.05 6.45
N LYS A 129 6.01 2.55 7.21
CA LYS A 129 5.78 3.08 8.56
C LYS A 129 4.88 4.31 8.58
N GLU A 130 4.97 5.18 7.56
CA GLU A 130 4.09 6.33 7.46
C GLU A 130 2.65 5.93 7.11
N LEU A 131 2.47 4.91 6.27
CA LEU A 131 1.16 4.35 5.96
C LEU A 131 0.50 3.72 7.20
N LEU A 132 1.26 2.95 7.99
CA LEU A 132 0.76 2.35 9.23
C LEU A 132 0.21 3.40 10.22
N LYS A 133 0.83 4.60 10.30
CA LYS A 133 0.33 5.68 11.18
C LYS A 133 -1.03 6.21 10.75
N ILE A 134 -1.35 6.16 9.46
CA ILE A 134 -2.65 6.58 8.94
C ILE A 134 -3.70 5.54 9.32
N GLU A 135 -3.38 4.26 9.15
CA GLU A 135 -4.25 3.16 9.56
C GLU A 135 -4.55 3.20 11.06
N GLU A 136 -3.53 3.40 11.90
CA GLU A 136 -3.68 3.53 13.36
C GLU A 136 -4.49 4.76 13.80
N ALA A 137 -4.51 5.83 13.00
CA ALA A 137 -5.29 7.04 13.31
C ALA A 137 -6.77 6.91 12.92
N MET A 138 -7.13 5.88 12.16
CA MET A 138 -8.50 5.59 11.72
C MET A 138 -9.23 4.60 12.62
N GLU A 139 -8.53 3.90 13.52
CA GLU A 139 -9.08 3.06 14.60
C GLU A 139 -9.38 3.87 15.89
#